data_AF-A0A3C1ILQ8-F1
#
_entry.id   AF-A0A3C1ILQ8-F1
#
_cell.length_a   1.000
_cell.length_b   1.000
_cell.length_c   1.000
_cell.angle_alpha   90.00
_cell.angle_beta   90.00
_cell.angle_gamma   90.00
#
_symmetry.space_group_name_H-M   'P 1'
#
loop_
_entity.id
_entity.type
_entity.pdbx_description
1 polymer ?
#
loop_
_entity_poly.entity_id
_entity_poly.type
_entity_poly.pdbx_seq_one_letter_code
_entity_poly.pdbx_strand_id
1 'polypeptide(L)'
;MTELTPIKQIKATALPNGINKSHLSSKQKAVIVIKFLINHGADLPLNQLPETLQIDLIHQMAAMPPVDQNTLADVIVEFANELDSVGLFFSNGLAGALTDLEGKISPVMARRLRKEAGVRQTGDPWESVQKLPLDELGQLMRLESTEVASVILSKLKT
;
A
#
# COMPACT_ATOMS: atom_id res chain seq x y z
N MET A 1 -3.92 -48.87 -54.01
CA MET A 1 -3.91 -48.92 -52.53
C MET A 1 -2.49 -48.66 -52.09
N THR A 2 -2.18 -47.43 -51.70
CA THR A 2 -0.85 -47.02 -51.23
C THR A 2 -1.06 -46.51 -49.81
N GLU A 3 -0.75 -47.35 -48.83
CA GLU A 3 -0.91 -47.07 -47.40
C GLU A 3 0.18 -46.09 -46.94
N LEU A 4 -0.21 -44.91 -46.50
CA LEU A 4 0.67 -43.90 -45.90
C LEU A 4 1.01 -44.29 -44.46
N THR A 5 2.28 -44.50 -44.18
CA THR A 5 2.81 -44.74 -42.84
C THR A 5 2.73 -43.45 -42.01
N PRO A 6 2.15 -43.43 -40.80
CA PRO A 6 2.07 -42.20 -40.01
C PRO A 6 3.40 -41.91 -39.30
N ILE A 7 3.86 -40.67 -39.43
CA ILE A 7 5.08 -40.15 -38.79
C ILE A 7 4.86 -40.05 -37.27
N LYS A 8 5.70 -40.76 -36.52
CA LYS A 8 5.79 -40.77 -35.06
C LYS A 8 6.09 -39.36 -34.55
N GLN A 9 5.12 -38.76 -33.84
CA GLN A 9 5.26 -37.46 -33.17
C GLN A 9 6.44 -37.47 -32.18
N ILE A 10 7.40 -36.57 -32.39
CA ILE A 10 8.46 -36.26 -31.44
C ILE A 10 7.83 -35.40 -30.35
N LYS A 11 7.70 -35.98 -29.15
CA LYS A 11 7.25 -35.28 -27.95
C LYS A 11 8.29 -34.21 -27.61
N ALA A 12 7.94 -32.94 -27.76
CA ALA A 12 8.74 -31.83 -27.28
C ALA A 12 8.84 -31.94 -25.75
N THR A 13 10.03 -32.30 -25.25
CA THR A 13 10.33 -32.28 -23.82
C THR A 13 10.39 -30.81 -23.40
N ALA A 14 9.41 -30.39 -22.60
CA ALA A 14 9.31 -29.03 -22.08
C ALA A 14 10.58 -28.65 -21.30
N LEU A 15 11.04 -27.41 -21.52
CA LEU A 15 12.06 -26.71 -20.74
C LEU A 15 11.67 -26.69 -19.24
N PRO A 16 12.64 -26.58 -18.31
CA PRO A 16 12.37 -26.63 -16.88
C PRO A 16 11.35 -25.55 -16.51
N ASN A 17 10.18 -26.01 -16.03
CA ASN A 17 9.11 -25.15 -15.57
C ASN A 17 9.63 -24.18 -14.52
N GLY A 18 9.48 -22.89 -14.80
CA GLY A 18 9.48 -21.84 -13.78
C GLY A 18 8.48 -22.17 -12.68
N ILE A 19 8.63 -21.51 -11.54
CA ILE A 19 7.87 -21.74 -10.31
C ILE A 19 6.38 -21.88 -10.65
N ASN A 20 5.83 -23.09 -10.47
CA ASN A 20 4.41 -23.32 -10.70
C ASN A 20 3.61 -22.45 -9.72
N LYS A 21 2.78 -21.57 -10.27
CA LYS A 21 1.96 -20.54 -9.59
C LYS A 21 1.19 -21.06 -8.37
N SER A 22 0.87 -22.35 -8.33
CA SER A 22 0.12 -23.00 -7.25
C SER A 22 0.86 -23.12 -5.91
N HIS A 23 2.11 -22.67 -5.80
CA HIS A 23 2.94 -22.87 -4.60
C HIS A 23 3.58 -21.61 -4.00
N LEU A 24 3.28 -20.41 -4.48
CA LEU A 24 3.84 -19.18 -3.89
C LEU A 24 3.05 -18.77 -2.64
N SER A 25 3.71 -18.84 -1.48
CA SER A 25 3.21 -18.29 -0.22
C SER A 25 3.13 -16.76 -0.26
N SER A 26 2.27 -16.17 0.58
CA SER A 26 2.13 -14.71 0.68
C SER A 26 3.46 -14.02 1.04
N LYS A 27 4.30 -14.66 1.86
CA LYS A 27 5.64 -14.14 2.17
C LYS A 27 6.55 -14.11 0.94
N GLN A 28 6.51 -15.13 0.09
CA GLN A 28 7.26 -15.15 -1.18
C GLN A 28 6.74 -14.09 -2.16
N LYS A 29 5.42 -13.88 -2.24
CA LYS A 29 4.84 -12.81 -3.08
C LYS A 29 5.30 -11.43 -2.62
N ALA A 30 5.29 -11.17 -1.31
CA ALA A 30 5.80 -9.91 -0.74
C ALA A 30 7.27 -9.68 -1.11
N VAL A 31 8.12 -10.70 -1.03
CA VAL A 31 9.53 -10.63 -1.42
C VAL A 31 9.68 -10.27 -2.91
N ILE A 32 8.87 -10.86 -3.79
CA ILE A 32 8.87 -10.55 -5.23
C ILE A 32 8.53 -9.08 -5.46
N VAL A 33 7.47 -8.57 -4.82
CA VAL A 33 7.05 -7.16 -4.95
C VAL A 33 8.11 -6.21 -4.41
N ILE A 34 8.65 -6.47 -3.22
CA ILE A 34 9.71 -5.65 -2.61
C ILE A 34 10.94 -5.62 -3.52
N LYS A 35 11.38 -6.78 -4.02
CA LYS A 35 12.55 -6.84 -4.91
C LYS A 35 12.30 -6.10 -6.23
N PHE A 36 11.09 -6.21 -6.79
CA PHE A 36 10.68 -5.46 -7.98
C PHE A 36 10.77 -3.96 -7.75
N LEU A 37 10.21 -3.46 -6.64
CA LEU A 37 10.20 -2.04 -6.29
C LEU A 37 11.62 -1.50 -6.05
N ILE A 38 12.47 -2.24 -5.32
CA ILE A 38 13.88 -1.89 -5.11
C ILE A 38 14.62 -1.76 -6.45
N ASN A 39 14.40 -2.71 -7.37
CA ASN A 39 15.05 -2.69 -8.69
C ASN A 39 14.59 -1.52 -9.57
N HIS A 40 13.40 -0.96 -9.33
CA HIS A 40 12.86 0.20 -10.03
C HIS A 40 13.08 1.52 -9.27
N GLY A 41 13.90 1.51 -8.22
CA GLY A 41 14.31 2.72 -7.50
C GLY A 41 13.27 3.26 -6.53
N ALA A 42 12.31 2.45 -6.10
CA ALA A 42 11.41 2.84 -5.01
C ALA A 42 12.18 2.92 -3.68
N ASP A 43 12.03 4.03 -2.96
CA ASP A 43 12.58 4.17 -1.61
C ASP A 43 11.62 3.52 -0.61
N LEU A 44 11.94 2.28 -0.22
CA LEU A 44 11.19 1.54 0.80
C LEU A 44 11.87 1.73 2.16
N PRO A 45 11.17 2.24 3.19
CA PRO A 45 11.73 2.40 4.53
C PRO A 45 11.82 1.04 5.26
N LEU A 46 12.62 0.11 4.74
CA LEU A 46 12.81 -1.23 5.31
C LEU A 46 13.41 -1.18 6.73
N ASN A 47 14.10 -0.07 7.06
CA ASN A 47 14.64 0.20 8.39
C ASN A 47 13.56 0.47 9.46
N GLN A 48 12.35 0.82 9.05
CA GLN A 48 11.22 1.02 9.96
C GLN A 48 10.50 -0.30 10.30
N LEU A 49 10.82 -1.39 9.59
CA LEU A 49 10.30 -2.71 9.91
C LEU A 49 10.94 -3.24 11.20
N PRO A 50 10.19 -3.96 12.05
CA PRO A 50 10.76 -4.72 13.17
C PRO A 50 11.94 -5.60 12.73
N GLU A 51 12.97 -5.71 13.58
CA GLU A 51 14.20 -6.47 13.28
C GLU A 51 13.91 -7.91 12.87
N THR A 52 12.94 -8.56 13.51
CA THR A 52 12.50 -9.92 13.18
C THR A 52 11.96 -10.04 11.75
N LEU A 53 11.23 -9.04 11.26
CA LEU A 53 10.72 -9.02 9.89
C LEU A 53 11.81 -8.72 8.86
N GLN A 54 12.80 -7.90 9.22
CA GLN A 54 13.97 -7.67 8.36
C GLN A 54 14.78 -8.96 8.17
N ILE A 55 15.01 -9.71 9.26
CA ILE A 55 15.70 -11.00 9.22
C ILE A 55 14.94 -12.00 8.35
N ASP A 56 13.63 -12.14 8.57
CA ASP A 56 12.75 -13.00 7.76
C ASP A 56 12.80 -12.65 6.26
N LEU A 57 12.74 -11.35 5.94
CA LEU A 57 12.80 -10.85 4.57
C LEU A 57 14.13 -11.22 3.90
N ILE A 58 15.26 -10.99 4.57
CA ILE A 58 16.59 -11.30 4.05
C ILE A 58 16.74 -12.81 3.79
N HIS A 59 16.31 -13.65 4.75
CA HIS A 59 16.37 -15.10 4.57
C HIS A 59 15.51 -15.58 3.40
N GLN A 60 14.31 -15.01 3.24
CA GLN A 60 13.45 -15.36 2.11
C GLN A 60 13.99 -14.88 0.77
N MET A 61 14.58 -13.68 0.72
CA MET A 61 15.27 -13.19 -0.46
C MET A 61 16.43 -14.11 -0.87
N ALA A 62 17.19 -14.62 0.10
CA ALA A 62 18.30 -15.54 -0.15
C ALA A 62 17.83 -16.93 -0.63
N ALA A 63 16.70 -17.41 -0.12
CA ALA A 63 16.14 -18.72 -0.46
C ALA A 63 15.30 -18.71 -1.76
N MET A 64 15.04 -17.53 -2.34
CA MET A 64 14.15 -17.38 -3.49
C MET A 64 14.85 -17.75 -4.81
N PRO A 65 14.32 -18.71 -5.58
CA PRO A 65 14.82 -19.01 -6.93
C PRO A 65 14.44 -17.90 -7.94
N PRO A 66 15.09 -17.86 -9.12
CA PRO A 66 14.73 -16.93 -10.18
C PRO A 66 13.25 -17.04 -10.55
N VAL A 67 12.60 -15.88 -10.66
CA VAL A 67 11.19 -15.76 -11.04
C VAL A 67 11.11 -15.29 -12.48
N ASP A 68 10.28 -15.92 -13.29
CA ASP A 68 10.04 -15.53 -14.68
C ASP A 68 9.12 -14.31 -14.77
N GLN A 69 9.18 -13.62 -15.92
CA GLN A 69 8.44 -12.38 -16.14
C GLN A 69 6.92 -12.57 -16.03
N ASN A 70 6.39 -13.72 -16.44
CA ASN A 70 4.95 -14.00 -16.36
C ASN A 70 4.50 -14.10 -14.90
N THR A 71 5.22 -14.87 -14.07
CA THR A 71 4.92 -14.99 -12.63
C THR A 71 5.05 -13.64 -11.92
N LEU A 72 6.04 -12.83 -12.27
CA LEU A 72 6.18 -11.47 -11.74
C LEU A 72 4.96 -10.60 -12.10
N ALA A 73 4.56 -10.58 -13.37
CA ALA A 73 3.42 -9.80 -13.84
C ALA A 73 2.12 -10.21 -13.12
N ASP A 74 1.89 -11.51 -12.97
CA ASP A 74 0.72 -12.04 -12.28
C ASP A 74 0.71 -11.65 -10.79
N VAL A 75 1.84 -11.74 -10.10
CA VAL A 75 1.96 -11.33 -8.69
C VAL A 75 1.70 -9.83 -8.53
N ILE A 76 2.15 -8.99 -9.45
CA ILE A 76 1.88 -7.56 -9.43
C ILE A 76 0.39 -7.28 -9.62
N VAL A 77 -0.27 -7.96 -10.56
CA VAL A 77 -1.72 -7.81 -10.78
C VAL A 77 -2.52 -8.26 -9.56
N GLU A 78 -2.18 -9.40 -8.97
CA GLU A 78 -2.82 -9.89 -7.74
C GLU A 78 -2.64 -8.90 -6.59
N PHE A 79 -1.41 -8.41 -6.38
CA PHE A 79 -1.11 -7.43 -5.35
C PHE A 79 -1.84 -6.11 -5.55
N ALA A 80 -1.94 -5.62 -6.79
CA ALA A 80 -2.69 -4.40 -7.10
C ALA A 80 -4.19 -4.58 -6.78
N ASN A 81 -4.78 -5.71 -7.18
CA ASN A 81 -6.17 -6.02 -6.87
C ASN A 81 -6.42 -6.16 -5.36
N GLU A 82 -5.49 -6.77 -4.62
CA GLU A 82 -5.58 -6.90 -3.18
C GLU A 82 -5.43 -5.54 -2.48
N LEU A 83 -4.51 -4.69 -2.96
CA LEU A 83 -4.34 -3.31 -2.48
C LEU A 83 -5.61 -2.47 -2.72
N ASP A 84 -6.24 -2.59 -3.89
CA ASP A 84 -7.50 -1.93 -4.21
C ASP A 84 -8.65 -2.42 -3.30
N SER A 85 -8.63 -3.70 -2.92
CA SER A 85 -9.62 -4.30 -2.01
C SER A 85 -9.45 -3.88 -0.54
N VAL A 86 -8.23 -3.56 -0.12
CA VAL A 86 -7.89 -3.04 1.21
C VAL A 86 -8.09 -1.52 1.30
N GLY A 87 -8.10 -0.84 0.16
CA GLY A 87 -8.63 0.51 0.01
C GLY A 87 -7.58 1.50 -0.50
N LEU A 88 -7.89 2.13 -1.64
CA LEU A 88 -7.36 3.43 -2.01
C LEU A 88 -7.77 4.44 -0.92
N PHE A 89 -6.89 4.63 0.06
CA PHE A 89 -7.03 5.72 1.03
C PHE A 89 -6.80 7.04 0.31
N PHE A 90 -7.86 7.60 -0.27
CA PHE A 90 -7.87 9.02 -0.58
C PHE A 90 -7.84 9.77 0.75
N SER A 91 -6.71 10.41 1.03
CA SER A 91 -6.59 11.23 2.23
C SER A 91 -7.70 12.29 2.21
N ASN A 92 -8.48 12.37 3.32
CA ASN A 92 -9.79 13.02 3.41
C ASN A 92 -9.91 14.34 2.60
N GLY A 93 -10.54 14.25 1.43
CA GLY A 93 -10.92 15.40 0.59
C GLY A 93 -9.76 16.07 -0.17
N LEU A 94 -10.02 17.26 -0.73
CA LEU A 94 -9.10 17.96 -1.62
C LEU A 94 -7.74 18.28 -0.96
N ALA A 95 -7.70 18.47 0.36
CA ALA A 95 -6.46 18.75 1.09
C ALA A 95 -5.49 17.56 1.06
N GLY A 96 -6.02 16.34 1.23
CA GLY A 96 -5.24 15.12 1.11
C GLY A 96 -4.74 14.90 -0.32
N ALA A 97 -5.64 15.01 -1.30
CA ALA A 97 -5.28 14.93 -2.71
C ALA A 97 -4.23 15.98 -3.13
N LEU A 98 -4.29 17.21 -2.60
CA LEU A 98 -3.28 18.24 -2.88
C LEU A 98 -1.94 17.98 -2.18
N THR A 99 -1.94 17.24 -1.08
CA THR A 99 -0.72 16.81 -0.38
C THR A 99 -0.07 15.62 -1.12
N ASP A 100 -0.87 14.64 -1.53
CA ASP A 100 -0.42 13.49 -2.32
C ASP A 100 0.11 13.89 -3.71
N LEU A 101 -0.36 15.02 -4.24
CA LEU A 101 0.06 15.61 -5.51
C LEU A 101 1.12 16.71 -5.35
N GLU A 102 1.58 17.03 -4.13
CA GLU A 102 2.59 18.05 -3.89
C GLU A 102 3.91 17.69 -4.59
N GLY A 103 4.46 18.60 -5.39
CA GLY A 103 5.64 18.34 -6.24
C GLY A 103 5.35 17.73 -7.61
N LYS A 104 4.14 17.18 -7.85
CA LYS A 104 3.70 16.69 -9.18
C LYS A 104 2.81 17.70 -9.93
N ILE A 105 2.28 18.70 -9.24
CA ILE A 105 1.48 19.79 -9.82
C ILE A 105 2.17 21.13 -9.67
N SER A 106 1.83 22.09 -10.54
CA SER A 106 2.36 23.45 -10.45
C SER A 106 2.05 24.08 -9.08
N PRO A 107 3.05 24.68 -8.40
CA PRO A 107 2.86 25.29 -7.08
C PRO A 107 1.89 26.48 -7.10
N VAL A 108 1.62 27.05 -8.28
CA VAL A 108 0.61 28.10 -8.47
C VAL A 108 -0.80 27.49 -8.46
N MET A 109 -0.98 26.33 -9.10
CA MET A 109 -2.27 25.62 -9.14
C MET A 109 -2.64 25.02 -7.80
N ALA A 110 -1.67 24.42 -7.09
CA ALA A 110 -1.88 23.93 -5.73
C ALA A 110 -2.39 25.03 -4.79
N ARG A 111 -1.75 26.21 -4.80
CA ARG A 111 -2.17 27.36 -3.99
C ARG A 111 -3.56 27.88 -4.35
N ARG A 112 -3.89 27.91 -5.64
CA ARG A 112 -5.22 28.33 -6.12
C ARG A 112 -6.31 27.37 -5.65
N LEU A 113 -6.12 26.06 -5.83
CA LEU A 113 -7.07 25.03 -5.41
C LEU A 113 -7.25 25.00 -3.88
N ARG A 114 -6.17 25.19 -3.10
CA ARG A 114 -6.27 25.37 -1.64
C ARG A 114 -7.14 26.58 -1.27
N LYS A 115 -7.04 27.67 -2.02
CA LYS A 115 -7.81 28.91 -1.77
C LYS A 115 -9.27 28.80 -2.20
N GLU A 116 -9.55 28.17 -3.34
CA GLU A 116 -10.91 28.02 -3.91
C GLU A 116 -11.76 27.02 -3.11
N ALA A 117 -11.17 25.97 -2.54
CA ALA A 117 -11.91 24.99 -1.74
C ALA A 117 -12.16 25.41 -0.29
N GLY A 118 -11.87 26.67 0.08
CA GLY A 118 -12.09 27.15 1.44
C GLY A 118 -11.28 26.38 2.49
N VAL A 119 -10.04 25.98 2.16
CA VAL A 119 -9.11 25.26 3.06
C VAL A 119 -8.64 26.19 4.18
N ARG A 120 -9.56 26.55 5.07
CA ARG A 120 -9.34 27.13 6.39
C ARG A 120 -9.56 26.09 7.51
N GLN A 121 -9.78 24.81 7.17
CA GLN A 121 -10.07 23.75 8.15
C GLN A 121 -9.19 22.51 8.02
N THR A 122 -7.92 22.68 7.67
CA THR A 122 -6.89 21.69 8.01
C THR A 122 -5.75 22.37 8.75
N GLY A 123 -6.10 23.05 9.84
CA GLY A 123 -5.23 23.06 11.02
C GLY A 123 -5.31 21.69 11.70
N ASP A 124 -4.41 21.42 12.64
CA ASP A 124 -4.48 20.21 13.49
C ASP A 124 -5.92 20.03 14.00
N PRO A 125 -6.60 18.89 13.73
CA PRO A 125 -7.96 18.68 14.19
C PRO A 125 -8.08 18.83 15.72
N TRP A 126 -7.01 18.55 16.46
CA TRP A 126 -6.96 18.78 17.91
C TRP A 126 -6.91 20.25 18.29
N GLU A 127 -6.36 21.14 17.46
CA GLU A 127 -6.46 22.59 17.69
C GLU A 127 -7.90 23.08 17.58
N SER A 128 -8.70 22.50 16.69
CA SER A 128 -10.12 22.86 16.59
C SER A 128 -10.88 22.39 17.83
N VAL A 129 -10.59 21.19 18.32
CA VAL A 129 -11.20 20.64 19.55
C VAL A 129 -10.76 21.43 20.79
N GLN A 130 -9.49 21.86 20.87
CA GLN A 130 -8.98 22.69 21.96
C GLN A 130 -9.58 24.10 22.00
N LYS A 131 -10.09 24.61 20.88
CA LYS A 131 -10.74 25.93 20.80
C LYS A 131 -12.23 25.90 21.17
N LEU A 132 -12.82 24.73 21.37
CA LEU A 132 -14.21 24.62 21.80
C LEU A 132 -14.37 25.11 23.25
N PRO A 133 -15.49 25.80 23.57
CA PRO A 133 -15.77 26.18 24.94
C PRO A 133 -16.00 24.92 25.80
N LEU A 134 -15.60 25.00 27.06
CA LEU A 134 -15.55 23.83 27.96
C LEU A 134 -16.92 23.15 28.15
N ASP A 135 -18.01 23.91 28.08
CA ASP A 135 -19.36 23.39 28.23
C ASP A 135 -19.79 22.54 27.01
N GLU A 136 -19.48 23.01 25.79
CA GLU A 136 -19.72 22.24 24.55
C GLU A 136 -18.86 20.98 24.52
N LEU A 137 -17.59 21.08 24.93
CA LEU A 137 -16.69 19.93 25.00
C LEU A 137 -17.19 18.90 26.03
N GLY A 138 -17.68 19.36 27.18
CA GLY A 138 -18.28 18.50 28.20
C GLY A 138 -19.58 17.85 27.74
N GLN A 139 -20.41 18.55 26.97
CA GLN A 139 -21.62 17.98 26.37
C GLN A 139 -21.28 16.93 25.31
N LEU A 140 -20.28 17.20 24.47
CA LEU A 140 -19.77 16.26 23.49
C LEU A 140 -19.24 14.97 24.13
N MET A 141 -18.42 15.09 25.19
CA MET A 141 -17.90 13.93 25.92
C MET A 141 -18.99 13.06 26.53
N ARG A 142 -20.14 13.63 26.92
CA ARG A 142 -21.28 12.88 27.49
C ARG A 142 -22.09 12.10 26.45
N LEU A 143 -21.94 12.43 25.16
CA LEU A 143 -22.60 11.73 24.05
C LEU A 143 -21.77 10.55 23.54
N GLU A 144 -20.52 10.45 23.96
CA GLU A 144 -19.55 9.45 23.51
C GLU A 144 -19.27 8.39 24.58
N SER A 145 -18.52 7.35 24.21
CA SER A 145 -18.09 6.33 25.17
C SER A 145 -17.00 6.85 26.12
N THR A 146 -16.85 6.20 27.27
CA THR A 146 -15.83 6.52 28.28
C THR A 146 -14.42 6.47 27.70
N GLU A 147 -14.15 5.49 26.82
CA GLU A 147 -12.88 5.32 26.13
C GLU A 147 -12.60 6.50 25.20
N VAL A 148 -13.58 6.92 24.41
CA VAL A 148 -13.45 8.08 23.50
C VAL A 148 -13.21 9.36 24.30
N ALA A 149 -13.97 9.59 25.37
CA ALA A 149 -13.78 10.74 26.25
C ALA A 149 -12.37 10.75 26.89
N SER A 150 -11.86 9.60 27.31
CA SER A 150 -10.50 9.48 27.87
C SER A 150 -9.41 9.82 26.86
N VAL A 151 -9.59 9.41 25.60
CA VAL A 151 -8.68 9.74 24.51
C VAL A 151 -8.69 11.23 24.22
N ILE A 152 -9.89 11.84 24.15
CA ILE A 152 -10.03 13.29 23.96
C ILE A 152 -9.28 14.04 25.08
N LEU A 153 -9.53 13.69 26.34
CA LEU A 153 -8.86 14.30 27.50
C LEU A 153 -7.33 14.16 27.44
N SER A 154 -6.80 13.01 26.98
CA SER A 154 -5.35 12.78 26.86
C SER A 154 -4.66 13.67 25.81
N LYS A 155 -5.43 14.27 24.89
CA LYS A 155 -4.94 15.08 23.77
C LYS A 155 -5.13 16.58 23.97
N LEU A 156 -5.85 16.98 25.01
CA LEU A 156 -5.93 18.37 25.43
C LEU A 156 -4.65 18.71 26.20
N LYS A 157 -3.93 19.73 25.74
CA LYS A 157 -2.80 20.29 26.50
C LYS A 157 -3.39 21.10 27.66
N THR A 158 -2.98 20.80 28.89
CA THR A 158 -3.26 21.61 30.09
C THR A 158 -2.55 22.96 30.02
#